data_AF-A0A2K8X952-F1
#
_entry.id   AF-A0A2K8X952-F1
#
_cell.length_a   1.000
_cell.length_b   1.000
_cell.length_c   1.000
_cell.angle_alpha   90.00
_cell.angle_beta   90.00
_cell.angle_gamma   90.00
#
_symmetry.space_group_name_H-M   'P 1'
#
loop_
_entity.id
_entity.type
_entity.pdbx_description
1 polymer ?
#
loop_
_entity_poly.entity_id
_entity_poly.type
_entity_poly.pdbx_seq_one_letter_code
_entity_poly.pdbx_strand_id
1 'polypeptide(L)'
;MIKTIKCFKAIAVLFISIAFIGCSEDDVVVRQELSAGFTQTINQNTGTVTFINTSSNANTYAWDFGDGTSSTVINPVKTYSAGGSYVVVLQVSNDNAAMARFEDTIQIDELFDGGLLTNGDFENGVNPWIQGVDDNNPAPVVTFAGNTYYQVNITNPNSNQPFLVNLSQKVEITQGLTYILTFDAWSDRNRDIIAGIGLSGGTFANNSQPVSITDIQQQYQLTLIATNFGAMDARVLFDSNGEAGLVNIDNVTLMVQ
;
A
#
# COMPACT_ATOMS: atom_id res chain seq x y z
N MET A 1 -52.31 -1.37 -61.07
CA MET A 1 -52.27 0.06 -60.69
C MET A 1 -53.21 0.23 -59.50
N ILE A 2 -52.75 0.95 -58.48
CA ILE A 2 -53.32 1.19 -57.15
C ILE A 2 -54.83 1.50 -57.13
N LYS A 3 -55.59 0.91 -56.20
CA LYS A 3 -56.53 1.67 -55.34
C LYS A 3 -57.09 0.88 -54.14
N THR A 4 -57.02 1.59 -53.02
CA THR A 4 -57.39 1.37 -51.62
C THR A 4 -58.86 0.98 -51.39
N ILE A 5 -59.12 0.11 -50.41
CA ILE A 5 -60.41 0.01 -49.71
C ILE A 5 -60.18 0.24 -48.21
N LYS A 6 -60.81 1.28 -47.68
CA LYS A 6 -60.94 1.56 -46.24
C LYS A 6 -61.90 0.53 -45.64
N CYS A 7 -61.55 -0.06 -44.50
CA CYS A 7 -62.50 -0.78 -43.66
C CYS A 7 -62.52 -0.16 -42.25
N PHE A 8 -63.70 0.32 -41.88
CA PHE A 8 -64.07 0.99 -40.65
C PHE A 8 -64.70 -0.07 -39.73
N LYS A 9 -64.22 -0.25 -38.49
CA LYS A 9 -64.98 -0.97 -37.43
C LYS A 9 -64.69 -0.43 -36.03
N ALA A 10 -65.77 -0.44 -35.26
CA ALA A 10 -66.05 0.27 -34.02
C ALA A 10 -65.14 -0.04 -32.82
N ILE A 11 -64.94 0.97 -31.97
CA ILE A 11 -64.40 0.84 -30.63
C ILE A 11 -65.51 0.30 -29.72
N ALA A 12 -65.36 -0.92 -29.23
CA ALA A 12 -66.20 -1.45 -28.15
C ALA A 12 -65.67 -0.92 -26.81
N VAL A 13 -66.44 -0.06 -26.14
CA VAL A 13 -66.14 0.39 -24.78
C VAL A 13 -66.68 -0.65 -23.81
N LEU A 14 -65.77 -1.40 -23.18
CA LEU A 14 -66.08 -2.40 -22.16
C LEU A 14 -66.22 -1.69 -20.80
N PHE A 15 -67.44 -1.55 -20.29
CA PHE A 15 -67.68 -1.17 -18.89
C PHE A 15 -67.26 -2.34 -18.00
N ILE A 16 -66.05 -2.30 -17.44
CA ILE A 16 -65.64 -3.17 -16.35
C ILE A 16 -66.32 -2.65 -15.09
N SER A 17 -67.36 -3.36 -14.64
CA SER A 17 -67.96 -3.17 -13.33
C SER A 17 -66.92 -3.50 -12.27
N ILE A 18 -66.44 -2.47 -11.56
CA ILE A 18 -65.61 -2.64 -10.38
C ILE A 18 -66.48 -3.29 -9.30
N ALA A 19 -66.32 -4.60 -9.11
CA ALA A 19 -66.69 -5.24 -7.87
C ALA A 19 -65.66 -4.79 -6.82
N PHE A 20 -66.12 -4.04 -5.82
CA PHE A 20 -65.35 -3.84 -4.58
C PHE A 20 -65.21 -5.20 -3.89
N ILE A 21 -64.18 -5.95 -4.26
CA ILE A 21 -63.61 -7.00 -3.42
C ILE A 21 -62.79 -6.23 -2.38
N GLY A 22 -63.22 -6.31 -1.12
CA GLY A 22 -62.62 -5.56 -0.03
C GLY A 22 -61.11 -5.74 0.01
N CYS A 23 -60.38 -4.65 0.23
CA CYS A 23 -59.05 -4.72 0.81
C CYS A 23 -59.18 -5.47 2.14
N SER A 24 -58.69 -6.71 2.23
CA SER A 24 -57.89 -6.98 3.42
C SER A 24 -56.65 -6.13 3.23
N GLU A 25 -56.50 -5.08 4.04
CA GLU A 25 -55.16 -4.63 4.40
C GLU A 25 -54.56 -5.79 5.21
N ASP A 26 -54.13 -6.83 4.51
CA ASP A 26 -53.04 -7.64 5.02
C ASP A 26 -51.87 -6.66 5.04
N ASP A 27 -51.65 -6.03 6.19
CA ASP A 27 -50.38 -5.42 6.52
C ASP A 27 -49.32 -6.48 6.19
N VAL A 28 -48.67 -6.34 5.04
CA VAL A 28 -47.47 -7.11 4.74
C VAL A 28 -46.44 -6.58 5.72
N VAL A 29 -46.40 -7.19 6.90
CA VAL A 29 -45.31 -7.04 7.84
C VAL A 29 -44.09 -7.60 7.11
N VAL A 30 -43.35 -6.73 6.42
CA VAL A 30 -42.01 -7.04 5.94
C VAL A 30 -41.18 -7.23 7.20
N ARG A 31 -41.12 -8.48 7.70
CA ARG A 31 -40.14 -8.83 8.72
C ARG A 31 -38.79 -8.64 8.05
N GLN A 32 -38.08 -7.60 8.47
CA GLN A 32 -36.71 -7.42 8.03
C GLN A 32 -35.94 -8.61 8.61
N GLU A 33 -35.50 -9.51 7.73
CA GLU A 33 -34.76 -10.70 8.13
C GLU A 33 -33.36 -10.31 8.64
N LEU A 34 -32.76 -11.17 9.46
CA LEU A 34 -31.36 -11.03 9.84
C LEU A 34 -30.48 -11.20 8.59
N SER A 35 -29.64 -10.22 8.30
CA SER A 35 -28.64 -10.33 7.22
C SER A 35 -27.25 -10.03 7.76
N ALA A 36 -26.27 -10.81 7.32
CA ALA A 36 -24.85 -10.54 7.52
C ALA A 36 -24.30 -9.80 6.30
N GLY A 37 -23.36 -8.91 6.52
CA GLY A 37 -22.69 -8.18 5.45
C GLY A 37 -21.63 -7.26 6.01
N PHE A 38 -20.60 -7.01 5.18
CA PHE A 38 -19.60 -5.99 5.44
C PHE A 38 -19.05 -5.41 4.14
N THR A 39 -18.37 -4.27 4.26
CA THR A 39 -17.43 -3.75 3.26
C THR A 39 -16.08 -3.48 3.93
N GLN A 40 -15.06 -3.21 3.13
CA GLN A 40 -13.69 -3.05 3.61
C GLN A 40 -12.94 -1.95 2.85
N THR A 41 -11.95 -1.35 3.53
CA THR A 41 -10.89 -0.56 2.90
C THR A 41 -9.55 -1.12 3.32
N ILE A 42 -8.65 -1.33 2.37
CA ILE A 42 -7.35 -1.96 2.56
C ILE A 42 -6.26 -0.91 2.35
N ASN A 43 -5.36 -0.78 3.32
CA ASN A 43 -4.07 -0.12 3.16
C ASN A 43 -3.03 -1.20 2.85
N GLN A 44 -2.68 -1.36 1.57
CA GLN A 44 -1.77 -2.41 1.12
C GLN A 44 -0.36 -2.25 1.69
N ASN A 45 0.09 -1.01 1.89
CA ASN A 45 1.42 -0.69 2.41
C ASN A 45 1.64 -1.17 3.85
N THR A 46 0.55 -1.38 4.60
CA THR A 46 0.60 -1.81 6.01
C THR A 46 -0.13 -3.12 6.27
N GLY A 47 -0.78 -3.71 5.26
CA GLY A 47 -1.71 -4.82 5.43
C GLY A 47 -2.91 -4.51 6.33
N THR A 48 -3.22 -3.23 6.59
CA THR A 48 -4.28 -2.83 7.51
C THR A 48 -5.62 -2.72 6.78
N VAL A 49 -6.61 -3.44 7.28
CA VAL A 49 -7.97 -3.49 6.77
C VAL A 49 -8.93 -2.92 7.78
N THR A 50 -9.72 -1.94 7.34
CA THR A 50 -10.85 -1.41 8.13
C THR A 50 -12.13 -2.02 7.60
N PHE A 51 -12.83 -2.76 8.45
CA PHE A 51 -14.12 -3.38 8.11
C PHE A 51 -15.28 -2.50 8.58
N ILE A 52 -16.29 -2.36 7.71
CA ILE A 52 -17.54 -1.66 8.01
C ILE A 52 -18.66 -2.68 7.96
N ASN A 53 -19.31 -2.94 9.09
CA ASN A 53 -20.47 -3.80 9.17
C ASN A 53 -21.66 -3.18 8.42
N THR A 54 -22.31 -3.99 7.58
CA THR A 54 -23.54 -3.64 6.84
C THR A 54 -24.67 -4.62 7.15
N SER A 55 -24.56 -5.34 8.27
CA SER A 55 -25.54 -6.33 8.71
C SER A 55 -26.83 -5.65 9.17
N SER A 56 -27.97 -6.33 9.04
CA SER A 56 -29.27 -5.83 9.48
C SER A 56 -29.92 -6.77 10.49
N ASN A 57 -30.60 -6.21 11.50
CA ASN A 57 -31.21 -6.92 12.63
C ASN A 57 -30.27 -7.81 13.47
N ALA A 58 -28.98 -7.47 13.53
CA ALA A 58 -27.97 -8.19 14.31
C ALA A 58 -27.78 -7.57 15.71
N ASN A 59 -27.61 -8.41 16.74
CA ASN A 59 -27.24 -8.00 18.11
C ASN A 59 -25.79 -8.38 18.45
N THR A 60 -25.26 -9.44 17.84
CA THR A 60 -23.89 -9.91 18.08
C THR A 60 -23.13 -10.11 16.78
N TYR A 61 -21.80 -10.00 16.87
CA TYR A 61 -20.87 -10.03 15.75
C TYR A 61 -19.70 -10.93 16.11
N ALA A 62 -19.36 -11.87 15.23
CA ALA A 62 -18.22 -12.76 15.34
C ALA A 62 -17.48 -12.77 14.01
N TRP A 63 -16.30 -12.18 14.01
CA TRP A 63 -15.39 -12.11 12.87
C TRP A 63 -14.35 -13.21 12.94
N ASP A 64 -14.09 -13.85 11.82
CA ASP A 64 -12.89 -14.65 11.56
C ASP A 64 -12.17 -14.00 10.37
N PHE A 65 -10.91 -13.62 10.58
CA PHE A 65 -10.14 -12.88 9.59
C PHE A 65 -9.40 -13.79 8.59
N GLY A 66 -9.52 -15.11 8.73
CA GLY A 66 -8.90 -16.09 7.83
C GLY A 66 -7.40 -16.30 8.07
N ASP A 67 -6.81 -15.63 9.07
CA ASP A 67 -5.41 -15.78 9.51
C ASP A 67 -5.29 -16.43 10.90
N GLY A 68 -6.40 -17.00 11.40
CA GLY A 68 -6.49 -17.58 12.74
C GLY A 68 -6.82 -16.57 13.85
N THR A 69 -6.96 -15.28 13.54
CA THR A 69 -7.42 -14.26 14.49
C THR A 69 -8.89 -13.91 14.31
N SER A 70 -9.51 -13.37 15.36
CA SER A 70 -10.96 -13.08 15.42
C SER A 70 -11.27 -11.80 16.16
N SER A 71 -12.52 -11.32 16.05
CA SER A 71 -13.01 -10.15 16.79
C SER A 71 -14.51 -10.22 17.02
N THR A 72 -14.99 -9.50 18.03
CA THR A 72 -16.43 -9.27 18.28
C THR A 72 -16.83 -7.80 18.17
N VAL A 73 -15.90 -6.93 17.76
CA VAL A 73 -16.15 -5.50 17.54
C VAL A 73 -17.02 -5.34 16.30
N ILE A 74 -17.96 -4.38 16.31
CA ILE A 74 -18.88 -4.14 15.19
C ILE A 74 -18.11 -3.79 13.92
N ASN A 75 -17.19 -2.82 13.99
CA ASN A 75 -16.35 -2.36 12.88
C ASN A 75 -14.87 -2.55 13.27
N PRO A 76 -14.29 -3.76 13.12
CA PRO A 76 -12.91 -4.01 13.52
C PRO A 76 -11.92 -3.40 12.54
N VAL A 77 -10.74 -3.05 13.07
CA VAL A 77 -9.54 -2.79 12.27
C VAL A 77 -8.59 -3.96 12.48
N LYS A 78 -8.08 -4.54 11.40
CA LYS A 78 -7.24 -5.74 11.39
C LYS A 78 -5.99 -5.49 10.55
N THR A 79 -4.82 -5.78 11.10
CA THR A 79 -3.56 -5.78 10.35
C THR A 79 -3.13 -7.22 10.06
N TYR A 80 -2.86 -7.51 8.79
CA TYR A 80 -2.24 -8.75 8.32
C TYR A 80 -0.74 -8.54 8.21
N SER A 81 0.05 -9.46 8.78
CA SER A 81 1.51 -9.34 8.83
C SER A 81 2.23 -9.88 7.59
N ALA A 82 1.49 -10.47 6.66
CA ALA A 82 2.02 -11.05 5.44
C ALA A 82 1.02 -10.82 4.30
N GLY A 83 1.52 -10.79 3.07
CA GLY A 83 0.69 -10.83 1.88
C GLY A 83 -0.05 -12.16 1.77
N GLY A 84 -1.18 -12.14 1.07
CA GLY A 84 -1.94 -13.35 0.80
C GLY A 84 -3.44 -13.13 0.58
N SER A 85 -4.10 -14.24 0.27
CA SER A 85 -5.54 -14.33 0.11
C SER A 85 -6.19 -14.78 1.41
N TYR A 86 -7.06 -13.95 1.99
CA TYR A 86 -7.74 -14.24 3.24
C TYR A 86 -9.26 -14.30 3.04
N VAL A 87 -9.88 -15.39 3.48
CA VAL A 87 -11.35 -15.51 3.52
C VAL A 87 -11.84 -14.95 4.84
N VAL A 88 -12.43 -13.76 4.80
CA VAL A 88 -12.98 -13.09 5.98
C VAL A 88 -14.44 -13.49 6.15
N VAL A 89 -14.79 -13.92 7.34
CA VAL A 89 -16.13 -14.40 7.69
C VAL A 89 -16.70 -13.52 8.78
N LEU A 90 -17.91 -13.01 8.56
CA LEU A 90 -18.73 -12.40 9.59
C LEU A 90 -19.94 -13.29 9.87
N GLN A 91 -20.06 -13.74 11.11
CA GLN A 91 -21.25 -14.37 11.64
C GLN A 91 -21.96 -13.40 12.58
N VAL A 92 -23.25 -13.22 12.38
CA VAL A 92 -24.09 -12.38 13.25
C VAL A 92 -25.25 -13.20 13.81
N SER A 93 -25.71 -12.83 14.99
CA SER A 93 -26.94 -13.37 15.56
C SER A 93 -27.78 -12.31 16.22
N ASN A 94 -29.05 -12.61 16.45
CA ASN A 94 -29.98 -11.72 17.12
C ASN A 94 -30.71 -12.39 18.30
N ASP A 95 -31.51 -11.61 19.02
CA ASP A 95 -32.20 -12.05 20.24
C ASP A 95 -33.21 -13.19 20.00
N ASN A 96 -33.62 -13.42 18.74
CA ASN A 96 -34.49 -14.53 18.35
C ASN A 96 -33.70 -15.82 18.06
N ALA A 97 -32.41 -15.85 18.38
CA ALA A 97 -31.48 -16.92 18.05
C ALA A 97 -31.34 -17.19 16.54
N ALA A 98 -31.73 -16.25 15.69
CA ALA A 98 -31.43 -16.32 14.26
C ALA A 98 -29.93 -16.07 14.04
N MET A 99 -29.35 -16.74 13.05
CA MET A 99 -27.96 -16.55 12.65
C MET A 99 -27.87 -16.28 11.15
N ALA A 100 -26.98 -15.36 10.77
CA ALA A 100 -26.61 -15.13 9.38
C ALA A 100 -25.10 -15.10 9.24
N ARG A 101 -24.62 -15.44 8.04
CA ARG A 101 -23.21 -15.52 7.71
C ARG A 101 -22.95 -14.84 6.38
N PHE A 102 -21.88 -14.05 6.33
CA PHE A 102 -21.36 -13.46 5.11
C PHE A 102 -19.85 -13.71 5.06
N GLU A 103 -19.33 -13.96 3.87
CA GLU A 103 -17.91 -14.14 3.64
C GLU A 103 -17.50 -13.36 2.39
N ASP A 104 -16.29 -12.79 2.45
CA ASP A 104 -15.63 -12.18 1.30
C ASP A 104 -14.15 -12.52 1.33
N THR A 105 -13.53 -12.59 0.15
CA THR A 105 -12.09 -12.85 0.05
C THR A 105 -11.36 -11.54 -0.22
N ILE A 106 -10.43 -11.19 0.65
CA ILE A 106 -9.55 -10.04 0.46
C ILE A 106 -8.18 -10.50 0.00
N GLN A 107 -7.50 -9.65 -0.78
CA GLN A 107 -6.11 -9.83 -1.16
C GLN A 107 -5.27 -8.75 -0.47
N ILE A 108 -4.28 -9.19 0.30
CA ILE A 108 -3.23 -8.33 0.83
C ILE A 108 -2.01 -8.54 -0.06
N ASP A 109 -1.47 -7.46 -0.63
CA ASP A 109 -0.26 -7.54 -1.43
C ASP A 109 0.93 -7.96 -0.56
N GLU A 110 1.96 -8.53 -1.18
CA GLU A 110 3.20 -8.83 -0.45
C GLU A 110 3.72 -7.53 0.17
N LEU A 111 3.92 -7.55 1.49
CA LEU A 111 4.42 -6.39 2.21
C LEU A 111 5.90 -6.23 1.91
N PHE A 112 6.33 -4.98 1.71
CA PHE A 112 7.73 -4.67 1.47
C PHE A 112 8.60 -5.10 2.66
N ASP A 113 9.64 -5.89 2.38
CA ASP A 113 10.66 -6.28 3.36
C ASP A 113 11.94 -5.47 3.15
N GLY A 114 12.10 -4.42 3.96
CA GLY A 114 13.31 -3.58 3.95
C GLY A 114 14.52 -4.23 4.63
N GLY A 115 14.38 -5.41 5.24
CA GLY A 115 15.43 -6.02 6.05
C GLY A 115 15.73 -5.21 7.31
N LEU A 116 16.95 -4.69 7.40
CA LEU A 116 17.36 -3.79 8.48
C LEU A 116 16.81 -2.37 8.32
N LEU A 117 16.28 -2.05 7.14
CA LEU A 117 15.70 -0.75 6.82
C LEU A 117 14.20 -0.75 7.07
N THR A 118 13.65 0.42 7.35
CA THR A 118 12.21 0.64 7.42
C THR A 118 11.77 1.63 6.36
N ASN A 119 10.63 1.37 5.72
CA ASN A 119 10.01 2.27 4.74
C ASN A 119 10.95 2.63 3.58
N GLY A 120 11.75 1.68 3.08
CA GLY A 120 12.66 1.88 1.95
C GLY A 120 11.97 1.94 0.59
N ASP A 121 10.69 1.60 0.56
CA ASP A 121 9.71 1.78 -0.52
C ASP A 121 8.96 3.13 -0.44
N PHE A 122 9.20 3.93 0.61
CA PHE A 122 8.61 5.28 0.80
C PHE A 122 7.07 5.35 0.84
N GLU A 123 6.41 4.20 0.91
CA GLU A 123 4.96 4.04 0.85
C GLU A 123 4.24 4.43 2.16
N ASN A 124 4.98 4.61 3.24
CA ASN A 124 4.50 5.08 4.53
C ASN A 124 5.01 6.50 4.86
N GLY A 125 5.20 7.31 3.82
CA GLY A 125 5.75 8.66 3.91
C GLY A 125 7.28 8.66 3.86
N VAL A 126 7.91 9.70 4.40
CA VAL A 126 9.37 9.86 4.28
C VAL A 126 10.16 9.31 5.47
N ASN A 127 9.58 9.28 6.66
CA ASN A 127 10.33 8.87 7.85
C ASN A 127 10.73 7.38 7.75
N PRO A 128 11.94 6.99 8.18
CA PRO A 128 12.99 7.82 8.81
C PRO A 128 14.10 8.25 7.82
N TRP A 129 13.82 8.33 6.52
CA TRP A 129 14.78 8.74 5.50
C TRP A 129 15.02 10.24 5.53
N ILE A 130 16.31 10.61 5.44
CA ILE A 130 16.79 11.98 5.51
C ILE A 130 17.56 12.34 4.24
N GLN A 131 17.60 13.63 3.94
CA GLN A 131 18.47 14.19 2.91
C GLN A 131 19.48 15.18 3.50
N GLY A 132 20.71 15.13 3.00
CA GLY A 132 21.74 16.12 3.24
C GLY A 132 22.73 15.74 4.34
N VAL A 133 23.50 16.72 4.78
CA VAL A 133 24.65 16.52 5.68
C VAL A 133 24.35 16.81 7.15
N ASP A 134 23.17 17.34 7.46
CA ASP A 134 22.82 17.87 8.78
C ASP A 134 21.73 17.08 9.50
N ASP A 135 21.29 15.93 8.95
CA ASP A 135 20.26 15.04 9.48
C ASP A 135 18.90 15.70 9.79
N ASN A 136 18.69 16.95 9.37
CA ASN A 136 17.51 17.73 9.76
C ASN A 136 16.43 17.77 8.68
N ASN A 137 16.78 17.41 7.45
CA ASN A 137 15.89 17.54 6.32
C ASN A 137 15.31 16.17 5.95
N PRO A 138 13.98 16.00 5.90
CA PRO A 138 13.38 14.80 5.37
C PRO A 138 13.75 14.64 3.89
N ALA A 139 13.86 13.39 3.43
CA ALA A 139 14.09 13.12 2.01
C ALA A 139 12.92 13.60 1.12
N PRO A 140 13.17 14.29 0.00
CA PRO A 140 12.10 14.62 -0.94
C PRO A 140 11.58 13.36 -1.62
N VAL A 141 10.26 13.17 -1.57
CA VAL A 141 9.56 12.09 -2.25
C VAL A 141 8.50 12.64 -3.18
N VAL A 142 8.17 11.88 -4.22
CA VAL A 142 7.06 12.16 -5.13
C VAL A 142 6.18 10.92 -5.24
N THR A 143 4.86 11.10 -5.37
CA THR A 143 3.92 10.01 -5.63
C THR A 143 3.42 10.11 -7.06
N PHE A 144 3.61 9.04 -7.84
CA PHE A 144 3.13 8.91 -9.21
C PHE A 144 2.44 7.56 -9.41
N ALA A 145 1.22 7.59 -9.96
CA ALA A 145 0.42 6.39 -10.22
C ALA A 145 0.25 5.45 -9.00
N GLY A 146 0.24 6.02 -7.78
CA GLY A 146 0.10 5.27 -6.54
C GLY A 146 1.40 4.76 -5.93
N ASN A 147 2.55 4.95 -6.59
CA ASN A 147 3.88 4.62 -6.08
C ASN A 147 4.61 5.89 -5.62
N THR A 148 5.15 5.88 -4.41
CA THR A 148 5.90 6.96 -3.79
C THR A 148 7.37 6.59 -3.76
N TYR A 149 8.25 7.50 -4.19
CA TYR A 149 9.68 7.22 -4.24
C TYR A 149 10.49 8.49 -4.00
N TYR A 150 11.75 8.33 -3.59
CA TYR A 150 12.69 9.45 -3.48
C TYR A 150 12.93 10.08 -4.85
N GLN A 151 12.88 11.41 -4.95
CA GLN A 151 13.26 12.13 -6.16
C GLN A 151 13.96 13.46 -5.85
N VAL A 152 15.09 13.69 -6.52
CA VAL A 152 15.78 14.98 -6.50
C VAL A 152 16.28 15.36 -7.90
N ASN A 153 16.27 16.65 -8.23
CA ASN A 153 16.89 17.17 -9.45
C ASN A 153 18.19 17.91 -9.12
N ILE A 154 19.32 17.39 -9.58
CA ILE A 154 20.62 18.02 -9.40
C ILE A 154 20.88 19.00 -10.54
N THR A 155 20.86 20.30 -10.23
CA THR A 155 21.08 21.38 -11.22
C THR A 155 22.48 21.97 -11.17
N ASN A 156 23.16 21.90 -10.02
CA ASN A 156 24.50 22.45 -9.80
C ASN A 156 25.42 21.38 -9.15
N PRO A 157 25.84 20.36 -9.92
CA PRO A 157 26.63 19.27 -9.36
C PRO A 157 28.05 19.71 -8.97
N ASN A 158 28.63 18.97 -8.02
CA ASN A 158 30.04 19.05 -7.69
C ASN A 158 30.59 17.63 -7.52
N SER A 159 31.36 17.16 -8.49
CA SER A 159 31.99 15.83 -8.49
C SER A 159 32.97 15.61 -7.34
N ASN A 160 33.53 16.67 -6.75
CA ASN A 160 34.38 16.57 -5.56
C ASN A 160 33.58 16.52 -4.25
N GLN A 161 32.27 16.78 -4.31
CA GLN A 161 31.38 16.78 -3.15
C GLN A 161 30.05 16.09 -3.48
N PRO A 162 30.07 14.79 -3.86
CA PRO A 162 28.86 14.05 -4.22
C PRO A 162 27.89 13.91 -3.04
N PHE A 163 28.40 13.99 -1.81
CA PHE A 163 27.64 13.90 -0.55
C PHE A 163 26.78 15.13 -0.21
N LEU A 164 26.89 16.24 -0.93
CA LEU A 164 26.06 17.43 -0.65
C LEU A 164 24.57 17.18 -0.88
N VAL A 165 24.25 16.24 -1.76
CA VAL A 165 22.91 15.66 -1.88
C VAL A 165 23.05 14.18 -1.60
N ASN A 166 22.77 13.83 -0.35
CA ASN A 166 22.83 12.49 0.19
C ASN A 166 21.44 12.06 0.60
N LEU A 167 20.96 10.90 0.16
CA LEU A 167 19.83 10.20 0.78
C LEU A 167 20.41 9.18 1.77
N SER A 168 19.86 9.12 2.98
CA SER A 168 20.27 8.10 3.94
C SER A 168 19.18 7.72 4.93
N GLN A 169 19.36 6.54 5.53
CA GLN A 169 18.64 6.09 6.71
C GLN A 169 19.66 5.59 7.72
N LYS A 170 19.52 6.03 8.98
CA LYS A 170 20.33 5.50 10.07
C LYS A 170 19.94 4.07 10.38
N VAL A 171 20.94 3.20 10.50
CA VAL A 171 20.79 1.78 10.75
C VAL A 171 22.06 1.27 11.44
N GLU A 172 21.90 0.29 12.32
CA GLU A 172 23.06 -0.34 12.95
C GLU A 172 23.87 -1.13 11.91
N ILE A 173 25.17 -0.82 11.84
CA ILE A 173 26.14 -1.58 11.05
C ILE A 173 27.16 -2.17 12.02
N THR A 174 27.29 -3.49 12.00
CA THR A 174 28.26 -4.24 12.80
C THR A 174 29.53 -4.46 11.98
N GLN A 175 30.67 -4.07 12.54
CA GLN A 175 31.97 -4.24 11.90
C GLN A 175 32.22 -5.72 11.56
N GLY A 176 32.74 -5.95 10.35
CA GLY A 176 33.13 -7.26 9.84
C GLY A 176 31.99 -8.08 9.22
N LEU A 177 30.74 -7.63 9.33
CA LEU A 177 29.63 -8.28 8.62
C LEU A 177 29.57 -7.88 7.14
N THR A 178 28.99 -8.77 6.35
CA THR A 178 28.66 -8.54 4.95
C THR A 178 27.18 -8.21 4.83
N TYR A 179 26.89 -7.22 4.01
CA TYR A 179 25.55 -6.73 3.75
C TYR A 179 25.24 -6.80 2.26
N ILE A 180 23.98 -7.10 1.94
CA ILE A 180 23.41 -6.98 0.60
C ILE A 180 22.49 -5.76 0.61
N LEU A 181 22.85 -4.74 -0.17
CA LEU A 181 22.02 -3.56 -0.42
C LEU A 181 21.36 -3.73 -1.78
N THR A 182 20.02 -3.74 -1.82
CA THR A 182 19.26 -3.68 -3.07
C THR A 182 18.45 -2.39 -3.13
N PHE A 183 18.23 -1.88 -4.34
CA PHE A 183 17.38 -0.71 -4.57
C PHE A 183 17.02 -0.62 -6.05
N ASP A 184 15.87 -0.04 -6.35
CA ASP A 184 15.52 0.38 -7.70
C ASP A 184 15.99 1.82 -7.92
N ALA A 185 16.52 2.13 -9.10
CA ALA A 185 16.88 3.50 -9.44
C ALA A 185 16.73 3.82 -10.92
N TRP A 186 16.46 5.10 -11.21
CA TRP A 186 16.43 5.67 -12.55
C TRP A 186 16.62 7.18 -12.54
N SER A 187 16.84 7.76 -13.71
CA SER A 187 17.14 9.17 -13.94
C SER A 187 16.46 9.69 -15.21
N ASP A 188 16.70 10.95 -15.57
CA ASP A 188 16.36 11.53 -16.87
C ASP A 188 17.45 11.30 -17.94
N ARG A 189 18.57 10.71 -17.54
CA ARG A 189 19.76 10.48 -18.38
C ARG A 189 20.62 9.37 -17.78
N ASN A 190 21.63 8.93 -18.53
CA ASN A 190 22.70 8.14 -17.94
C ASN A 190 23.56 9.03 -17.05
N ARG A 191 23.72 8.63 -15.79
CA ARG A 191 24.55 9.34 -14.81
C ARG A 191 24.99 8.40 -13.68
N ASP A 192 26.01 8.81 -12.93
CA ASP A 192 26.48 8.06 -11.77
C ASP A 192 25.88 8.60 -10.47
N ILE A 193 25.62 7.68 -9.54
CA ILE A 193 25.44 7.93 -8.11
C ILE A 193 26.47 7.10 -7.33
N ILE A 194 26.64 7.36 -6.04
CA ILE A 194 27.42 6.50 -5.15
C ILE A 194 26.47 5.92 -4.13
N ALA A 195 26.47 4.59 -3.94
CA ALA A 195 25.63 3.92 -2.97
C ALA A 195 26.46 3.03 -2.03
N GLY A 196 26.06 2.89 -0.78
CA GLY A 196 26.82 2.09 0.18
C GLY A 196 26.31 2.10 1.61
N ILE A 197 27.19 1.65 2.51
CA ILE A 197 27.01 1.69 3.97
C ILE A 197 28.19 2.41 4.61
N GLY A 198 27.98 3.08 5.73
CA GLY A 198 29.08 3.75 6.44
C GLY A 198 28.66 4.40 7.74
N LEU A 199 29.62 5.00 8.42
CA LEU A 199 29.35 5.81 9.61
C LEU A 199 28.57 7.08 9.24
N SER A 200 27.63 7.49 10.08
CA SER A 200 26.89 8.75 9.94
C SER A 200 27.65 9.98 10.47
N GLY A 201 28.77 9.76 11.16
CA GLY A 201 29.61 10.79 11.74
C GLY A 201 31.05 10.34 11.97
N GLY A 202 31.84 11.19 12.64
CA GLY A 202 33.23 10.89 12.97
C GLY A 202 34.14 10.82 11.76
N THR A 203 34.75 9.66 11.51
CA THR A 203 35.66 9.46 10.38
C THR A 203 34.93 9.30 9.04
N PHE A 204 33.61 9.11 9.05
CA PHE A 204 32.80 8.78 7.87
C PHE A 204 33.33 7.58 7.08
N ALA A 205 34.00 6.63 7.77
CA ALA A 205 34.43 5.38 7.18
C ALA A 205 33.23 4.65 6.57
N ASN A 206 33.39 4.17 5.33
CA ASN A 206 32.31 3.59 4.55
C ASN A 206 32.82 2.52 3.58
N ASN A 207 31.90 1.70 3.11
CA ASN A 207 32.05 0.89 1.92
C ASN A 207 30.95 1.33 0.95
N SER A 208 31.34 2.10 -0.07
CA SER A 208 30.44 2.64 -1.08
C SER A 208 31.03 2.46 -2.47
N GLN A 209 30.16 2.38 -3.47
CA GLN A 209 30.51 2.06 -4.84
C GLN A 209 29.77 3.00 -5.80
N PRO A 210 30.41 3.43 -6.91
CA PRO A 210 29.70 4.11 -7.97
C PRO A 210 28.69 3.15 -8.63
N VAL A 211 27.52 3.67 -8.95
CA VAL A 211 26.44 2.97 -9.64
C VAL A 211 25.95 3.83 -10.79
N SER A 212 26.09 3.33 -12.00
CA SER A 212 25.59 4.00 -13.20
C SER A 212 24.10 3.71 -13.39
N ILE A 213 23.28 4.74 -13.22
CA ILE A 213 21.84 4.70 -13.41
C ILE A 213 21.46 5.25 -14.79
N THR A 214 20.31 4.80 -15.30
CA THR A 214 19.83 5.14 -16.65
C THR A 214 18.42 5.72 -16.61
N ASP A 215 17.84 6.02 -17.77
CA ASP A 215 16.44 6.40 -17.91
C ASP A 215 15.45 5.24 -17.74
N ILE A 216 15.95 4.01 -17.59
CA ILE A 216 15.17 2.81 -17.33
C ILE A 216 15.25 2.48 -15.84
N GLN A 217 14.09 2.36 -15.19
CA GLN A 217 13.99 1.79 -13.85
C GLN A 217 14.45 0.34 -13.87
N GLN A 218 15.45 0.06 -13.03
CA GLN A 218 15.96 -1.28 -12.81
C GLN A 218 16.45 -1.41 -11.37
N GLN A 219 16.56 -2.65 -10.94
CA GLN A 219 17.12 -3.02 -9.65
C GLN A 219 18.64 -3.09 -9.71
N TYR A 220 19.28 -2.61 -8.65
CA TYR A 220 20.71 -2.72 -8.40
C TYR A 220 20.96 -3.50 -7.12
N GLN A 221 22.10 -4.18 -7.07
CA GLN A 221 22.53 -4.93 -5.88
C GLN A 221 24.02 -4.71 -5.63
N LEU A 222 24.36 -4.36 -4.39
CA LEU A 222 25.73 -4.23 -3.91
C LEU A 222 25.99 -5.22 -2.76
N THR A 223 27.16 -5.85 -2.78
CA THR A 223 27.67 -6.64 -1.66
C THR A 223 28.74 -5.83 -0.93
N LEU A 224 28.49 -5.49 0.33
CA LEU A 224 29.24 -4.50 1.09
C LEU A 224 29.74 -5.12 2.40
N ILE A 225 31.05 -5.09 2.63
CA ILE A 225 31.66 -5.57 3.87
C ILE A 225 32.02 -4.37 4.75
N ALA A 226 31.60 -4.38 6.02
CA ALA A 226 31.88 -3.34 7.00
C ALA A 226 33.31 -3.44 7.58
N THR A 227 34.33 -3.24 6.73
CA THR A 227 35.73 -3.40 7.11
C THR A 227 36.23 -2.21 7.93
N ASN A 228 36.58 -2.45 9.20
CA ASN A 228 37.12 -1.43 10.13
C ASN A 228 36.15 -0.29 10.48
N PHE A 229 34.84 -0.48 10.33
CA PHE A 229 33.83 0.47 10.80
C PHE A 229 32.55 -0.24 11.23
N GLY A 230 31.81 0.36 12.17
CA GLY A 230 30.50 -0.07 12.63
C GLY A 230 30.02 0.82 13.78
N ALA A 231 28.71 1.04 13.85
CA ALA A 231 28.04 1.83 14.88
C ALA A 231 26.54 1.55 14.88
N MET A 232 25.87 1.75 16.02
CA MET A 232 24.40 1.65 16.12
C MET A 232 23.68 2.70 15.28
N ASP A 233 24.32 3.86 15.08
CA ASP A 233 23.82 4.98 14.30
C ASP A 233 24.57 5.15 12.97
N ALA A 234 25.16 4.08 12.44
CA ALA A 234 25.66 4.05 11.08
C ALA A 234 24.52 4.26 10.07
N ARG A 235 24.78 4.13 8.77
CA ARG A 235 23.78 4.41 7.73
C ARG A 235 23.96 3.62 6.46
N VAL A 236 22.86 3.41 5.76
CA VAL A 236 22.85 3.26 4.30
C VAL A 236 22.90 4.65 3.67
N LEU A 237 23.60 4.81 2.54
CA LEU A 237 23.81 6.12 1.91
C LEU A 237 23.73 6.06 0.39
N PHE A 238 23.24 7.15 -0.20
CA PHE A 238 23.25 7.43 -1.63
C PHE A 238 23.70 8.87 -1.89
N ASP A 239 24.92 9.06 -2.40
CA ASP A 239 25.48 10.37 -2.73
C ASP A 239 25.28 10.67 -4.22
N SER A 240 24.53 11.74 -4.51
CA SER A 240 23.99 12.04 -5.84
C SER A 240 24.48 13.35 -6.44
N ASN A 241 25.22 14.18 -5.71
CA ASN A 241 25.60 15.51 -6.21
C ASN A 241 26.77 15.49 -7.22
N GLY A 242 27.28 14.32 -7.59
CA GLY A 242 28.43 14.21 -8.49
C GLY A 242 28.16 14.69 -9.93
N GLU A 243 26.93 14.53 -10.39
CA GLU A 243 26.50 14.83 -11.76
C GLU A 243 25.11 15.49 -11.77
N ALA A 244 24.80 16.21 -12.86
CA ALA A 244 23.48 16.84 -13.04
C ALA A 244 22.44 15.81 -13.49
N GLY A 245 21.17 16.11 -13.25
CA GLY A 245 20.03 15.28 -13.66
C GLY A 245 19.18 14.82 -12.48
N LEU A 246 18.04 14.22 -12.81
CA LEU A 246 17.14 13.61 -11.83
C LEU A 246 17.79 12.36 -11.22
N VAL A 247 17.51 12.10 -9.96
CA VAL A 247 17.79 10.82 -9.31
C VAL A 247 16.52 10.36 -8.63
N ASN A 248 16.08 9.17 -8.98
CA ASN A 248 14.97 8.48 -8.35
C ASN A 248 15.48 7.19 -7.73
N ILE A 249 15.05 6.91 -6.50
CA ILE A 249 15.44 5.71 -5.75
C ILE A 249 14.20 5.16 -5.05
N ASP A 250 14.04 3.85 -5.10
CA ASP A 250 12.89 3.15 -4.52
C ASP A 250 13.26 1.73 -4.05
N ASN A 251 12.38 1.08 -3.30
CA ASN A 251 12.49 -0.31 -2.86
C ASN A 251 13.86 -0.66 -2.23
N VAL A 252 14.35 0.20 -1.34
CA VAL A 252 15.68 0.05 -0.74
C VAL A 252 15.65 -0.97 0.40
N THR A 253 16.44 -2.03 0.27
CA THR A 253 16.60 -3.06 1.31
C THR A 253 18.05 -3.18 1.75
N LEU A 254 18.26 -3.55 3.02
CA LEU A 254 19.59 -3.91 3.52
C LEU A 254 19.49 -5.20 4.34
N MET A 255 20.12 -6.25 3.85
CA MET A 255 20.12 -7.57 4.49
C MET A 255 21.52 -7.93 4.97
N VAL A 256 21.62 -8.60 6.13
CA VAL A 256 22.87 -9.25 6.56
C VAL A 256 22.99 -10.58 5.84
N GLN A 257 24.18 -10.86 5.29
CA GLN A 257 24.49 -12.13 4.64
C GLN A 257 25.01 -13.19 5.62
#